data_AF-A0A964XHQ9-F1
#
_entry.id   AF-A0A964XHQ9-F1
#
_cell.length_a   1.000
_cell.length_b   1.000
_cell.length_c   1.000
_cell.angle_alpha   90.00
_cell.angle_beta   90.00
_cell.angle_gamma   90.00
#
_symmetry.space_group_name_H-M   'P 1'
#
loop_
_entity.id
_entity.type
_entity.pdbx_description
1 polymer ?
#
loop_
_entity_poly.entity_id
_entity_poly.type
_entity_poly.pdbx_seq_one_letter_code
_entity_poly.pdbx_strand_id
1 'polypeptide(L)'
;MITGVNRVGLYSLYMKEVRRFLKVQTQTIWAPAVTTLLFLVIFSVALGRGGREVLGVPFSSFVAPGLIVMGMMQNAFANSSFSLLSGKIQGTIIDLLMPPLSPGELMAGIVGAAVTRAVAVGCTVALAM
;
A
#
# COMPACT_ATOMS: atom_id res chain seq x y z
N MET A 1 11.20 -18.89 -26.49
CA MET A 1 10.48 -17.62 -26.27
C MET A 1 9.01 -17.96 -26.07
N ILE A 2 8.49 -17.82 -24.87
CA ILE A 2 7.09 -18.16 -24.58
C ILE A 2 6.25 -16.98 -25.05
N THR A 3 5.58 -17.14 -26.19
CA THR A 3 4.81 -16.12 -26.90
C THR A 3 3.36 -16.08 -26.38
N GLY A 4 3.18 -16.01 -25.06
CA GLY A 4 1.86 -15.90 -24.45
C GLY A 4 1.93 -15.36 -23.02
N VAL A 5 0.99 -14.50 -22.67
CA VAL A 5 0.83 -14.01 -21.30
C VAL A 5 0.29 -15.16 -20.43
N ASN A 6 1.08 -15.60 -19.44
CA ASN A 6 0.69 -16.60 -18.47
C ASN A 6 -0.23 -15.97 -17.40
N ARG A 7 -1.50 -15.76 -17.79
CA ARG A 7 -2.54 -15.17 -16.94
C ARG A 7 -2.74 -15.93 -15.63
N VAL A 8 -2.62 -17.26 -15.66
CA VAL A 8 -2.78 -18.12 -14.49
C VAL A 8 -1.60 -17.95 -13.53
N GLY A 9 -0.38 -17.89 -14.06
CA GLY A 9 0.83 -17.60 -13.26
C GLY A 9 0.78 -16.22 -12.62
N LEU A 10 0.40 -15.20 -13.39
CA LEU A 10 0.26 -13.82 -12.90
C LEU A 10 -0.82 -13.70 -11.81
N TYR A 11 -1.99 -14.31 -12.03
CA TYR A 11 -3.07 -14.32 -11.04
C TYR A 11 -2.67 -15.06 -9.76
N SER A 12 -1.98 -16.20 -9.89
CA SER A 12 -1.50 -16.98 -8.74
C SER A 12 -0.46 -16.20 -7.94
N LEU A 13 0.46 -15.49 -8.61
CA LEU A 13 1.44 -14.62 -7.98
C LEU A 13 0.77 -13.46 -7.23
N TYR A 14 -0.18 -12.78 -7.89
CA TYR A 14 -0.96 -11.70 -7.29
C TYR A 14 -1.70 -12.20 -6.03
N MET A 15 -2.41 -13.32 -6.14
CA MET A 15 -3.17 -13.90 -5.03
C MET A 15 -2.25 -14.33 -3.86
N LYS A 16 -1.05 -14.86 -4.16
CA LYS A 16 -0.04 -15.19 -3.14
C LYS A 16 0.38 -13.95 -2.36
N GLU A 17 0.69 -12.87 -3.06
CA GLU A 17 1.10 -11.61 -2.42
C GLU A 17 -0.05 -10.98 -1.63
N VAL A 18 -1.27 -11.04 -2.16
CA VAL A 18 -2.48 -10.58 -1.46
C VAL A 18 -2.68 -11.34 -0.14
N ARG A 19 -2.61 -12.67 -0.16
CA ARG A 19 -2.71 -13.46 1.07
C ARG A 19 -1.59 -13.17 2.06
N ARG A 20 -0.36 -12.92 1.58
CA ARG A 20 0.79 -12.64 2.44
C ARG A 20 0.54 -11.38 3.27
N PHE A 21 0.11 -10.28 2.66
CA PHE A 21 -0.13 -9.06 3.45
C PHE A 21 -1.40 -9.14 4.29
N LEU A 22 -2.45 -9.86 3.84
CA LEU A 22 -3.68 -10.06 4.61
C LEU A 22 -3.42 -10.88 5.89
N LYS A 23 -2.50 -11.85 5.84
CA LYS A 23 -2.11 -12.64 7.02
C LYS A 23 -1.52 -11.77 8.14
N VAL A 24 -0.93 -10.62 7.79
CA VAL A 24 -0.32 -9.69 8.74
C VAL A 24 -1.04 -8.33 8.73
N GLN A 25 -2.38 -8.35 8.56
CA GLN A 25 -3.24 -7.15 8.49
C GLN A 25 -3.03 -6.14 9.64
N THR A 26 -2.72 -6.63 10.85
CA THR A 26 -2.52 -5.77 12.03
C THR A 26 -1.30 -4.86 11.88
N GLN A 27 -0.24 -5.33 11.24
CA GLN A 27 0.95 -4.50 11.01
C GLN A 27 0.88 -3.76 9.68
N THR A 28 0.21 -4.34 8.69
CA THR A 28 0.23 -3.82 7.33
C THR A 28 -0.86 -2.79 7.04
N ILE A 29 -1.96 -2.81 7.79
CA ILE A 29 -3.13 -1.94 7.62
C ILE A 29 -3.38 -1.08 8.86
N TRP A 30 -3.46 -1.70 10.04
CA TRP A 30 -3.81 -0.97 11.27
C TRP A 30 -2.72 -0.03 11.74
N ALA A 31 -1.46 -0.46 11.77
CA ALA A 31 -0.34 0.39 12.18
C ALA A 31 -0.25 1.70 11.35
N PRO A 32 -0.21 1.66 9.99
CA PRO A 32 -0.18 2.88 9.19
C PRO A 32 -1.48 3.71 9.30
N ALA A 33 -2.63 3.08 9.54
CA ALA A 33 -3.88 3.80 9.77
C ALA A 33 -3.86 4.60 11.08
N VAL A 34 -3.35 4.02 12.17
CA VAL A 34 -3.20 4.72 13.45
C VAL A 34 -2.21 5.89 13.31
N THR A 35 -1.09 5.70 12.61
CA THR A 35 -0.11 6.77 12.40
C THR A 35 -0.70 7.94 11.61
N THR A 36 -1.49 7.67 10.57
CA THR A 36 -2.15 8.72 9.77
C THR A 36 -3.23 9.45 10.56
N LEU A 37 -4.00 8.76 11.40
CA LEU A 37 -4.94 9.38 12.34
C LEU A 37 -4.23 10.27 13.36
N LEU A 38 -3.12 9.79 13.95
CA LEU A 38 -2.31 10.61 14.86
C LEU A 38 -1.77 11.86 14.17
N PHE A 39 -1.30 11.75 12.92
CA PHE A 39 -0.89 12.92 12.16
C PHE A 39 -2.05 13.91 11.96
N LEU A 40 -3.25 13.43 11.61
CA LEU A 40 -4.42 14.31 11.49
C LEU A 40 -4.72 15.02 12.82
N VAL A 41 -4.71 14.30 13.95
CA VAL A 41 -4.94 14.91 15.27
C VAL A 41 -3.87 15.95 15.58
N ILE A 42 -2.59 15.64 15.35
CA ILE A 42 -1.48 16.57 15.59
C ILE A 42 -1.64 17.82 14.72
N PHE A 43 -1.88 17.67 13.42
CA PHE A 43 -2.06 18.82 12.53
C PHE A 43 -3.31 19.63 12.87
N SER A 44 -4.42 18.97 13.22
CA SER A 44 -5.65 19.63 13.63
C SER A 44 -5.47 20.40 14.95
N VAL A 45 -4.75 19.86 15.93
CA VAL A 45 -4.51 20.54 17.21
C VAL A 45 -3.45 21.64 17.08
N ALA A 46 -2.40 21.41 16.29
CA ALA A 46 -1.32 22.38 16.11
C ALA A 46 -1.74 23.59 15.26
N LEU A 47 -2.53 23.39 14.20
CA LEU A 47 -2.94 24.46 13.28
C LEU A 47 -4.40 24.90 13.44
N GLY A 48 -5.27 24.09 14.06
CA GLY A 48 -6.71 24.37 14.19
C GLY A 48 -7.09 25.32 15.34
N ARG A 49 -6.18 25.63 16.27
CA ARG A 49 -6.45 26.54 17.41
C ARG A 49 -6.78 27.99 17.01
N GLY A 50 -6.60 28.35 15.74
CA GLY A 50 -6.86 29.70 15.23
C GLY A 50 -8.09 29.84 14.31
N GLY A 51 -8.93 28.80 14.15
CA GLY A 51 -10.05 28.87 13.19
C GLY A 51 -9.60 29.18 11.76
N ARG A 52 -8.38 28.76 11.38
CA ARG A 52 -7.82 29.03 10.06
C ARG A 52 -8.57 28.22 9.01
N GLU A 53 -9.42 28.90 8.25
CA GLU A 53 -9.93 28.39 6.99
C GLU A 53 -8.85 28.57 5.92
N VAL A 54 -8.58 27.50 5.18
CA VAL A 54 -7.72 27.56 4.01
C VAL A 54 -8.65 27.46 2.81
N LEU A 55 -8.63 28.47 1.94
CA LEU A 55 -9.50 28.53 0.75
C LEU A 55 -11.01 28.49 1.07
N GLY A 56 -11.43 28.93 2.25
CA GLY A 56 -12.85 28.94 2.68
C GLY A 56 -13.39 27.57 3.13
N VAL A 57 -12.51 26.61 3.42
CA VAL A 57 -12.85 25.26 3.91
C VAL A 57 -12.13 25.01 5.25
N PRO A 58 -12.72 24.24 6.20
CA PRO A 58 -12.05 23.89 7.44
C PRO A 58 -10.71 23.19 7.16
N PHE A 59 -9.65 23.60 7.86
CA PHE A 59 -8.30 23.05 7.69
C PHE A 59 -8.26 21.51 7.76
N SER A 60 -9.08 20.91 8.64
CA SER A 60 -9.21 19.45 8.76
C SER A 60 -9.68 18.80 7.46
N SER A 61 -10.65 19.38 6.75
CA SER A 61 -11.18 18.86 5.48
C SER A 61 -10.19 19.01 4.32
N PHE A 62 -9.32 20.02 4.36
CA PHE A 62 -8.26 20.21 3.36
C PHE A 62 -7.09 19.22 3.57
N VAL A 63 -6.69 18.97 4.82
CA VAL A 63 -5.51 18.16 5.14
C VAL A 63 -5.80 16.66 5.15
N ALA A 64 -7.02 16.25 5.50
CA ALA A 64 -7.43 14.84 5.52
C ALA A 64 -7.10 14.06 4.23
N PRO A 65 -7.54 14.49 3.03
CA PRO A 65 -7.23 13.77 1.79
C PRO A 65 -5.72 13.76 1.47
N GLY A 66 -4.99 14.84 1.80
CA GLY A 66 -3.54 14.90 1.61
C GLY A 66 -2.79 13.87 2.44
N LEU A 67 -3.16 13.73 3.72
CA LEU A 67 -2.58 12.73 4.62
C LEU A 67 -2.93 11.30 4.22
N ILE A 68 -4.17 11.07 3.76
CA ILE A 68 -4.61 9.78 3.24
C ILE A 68 -3.73 9.37 2.06
N VAL A 69 -3.59 10.23 1.04
CA VAL A 69 -2.80 9.91 -0.17
C VAL A 69 -1.32 9.72 0.17
N MET A 70 -0.76 10.55 1.07
CA MET A 70 0.60 10.38 1.57
C MET A 70 0.82 9.01 2.23
N GLY A 71 -0.12 8.58 3.07
CA GLY A 71 -0.09 7.26 3.71
C GLY A 71 -0.21 6.12 2.70
N MET A 72 -1.11 6.24 1.72
CA MET A 72 -1.29 5.26 0.65
C MET A 72 -0.01 5.08 -0.17
N MET A 73 0.63 6.18 -0.58
CA MET A 73 1.87 6.13 -1.38
C MET A 73 3.00 5.44 -0.61
N GLN A 74 3.22 5.81 0.66
CA GLN A 74 4.26 5.19 1.48
C GLN A 74 4.02 3.68 1.67
N ASN A 75 2.77 3.27 1.89
CA ASN A 75 2.43 1.85 2.03
C ASN A 75 2.60 1.07 0.71
N ALA A 76 2.27 1.67 -0.43
CA ALA A 76 2.47 1.05 -1.74
C ALA A 76 3.96 0.80 -2.01
N PHE A 77 4.80 1.82 -1.82
CA PHE A 77 6.24 1.72 -2.04
C PHE A 77 6.91 0.75 -1.06
N ALA A 78 6.57 0.83 0.23
CA ALA A 78 7.12 -0.08 1.24
C ALA A 78 6.78 -1.55 0.92
N ASN A 79 5.55 -1.82 0.44
CA ASN A 79 5.13 -3.19 0.13
C ASN A 79 5.89 -3.78 -1.07
N SER A 80 5.98 -3.02 -2.17
CA SER A 80 6.67 -3.49 -3.38
C SER A 80 8.16 -3.75 -3.11
N SER A 81 8.82 -2.82 -2.42
CA SER A 81 10.23 -2.95 -2.03
C SER A 81 10.44 -4.14 -1.09
N PHE A 82 9.56 -4.31 -0.10
CA PHE A 82 9.66 -5.42 0.84
C PHE A 82 9.43 -6.79 0.17
N SER A 83 8.52 -6.92 -0.79
CA SER A 83 8.36 -8.17 -1.57
C SER A 83 9.64 -8.60 -2.26
N LEU A 84 10.27 -7.68 -3.00
CA LEU A 84 11.47 -8.00 -3.78
C LEU A 84 12.68 -8.26 -2.88
N LEU A 85 12.88 -7.40 -1.88
CA LEU A 85 14.06 -7.44 -1.02
C LEU A 85 13.99 -8.60 -0.03
N SER A 86 12.81 -8.86 0.56
CA SER A 86 12.59 -10.02 1.41
C SER A 86 12.77 -11.34 0.65
N GLY A 87 12.30 -11.41 -0.60
CA GLY A 87 12.48 -12.59 -1.45
C GLY A 87 13.96 -12.85 -1.76
N LYS A 88 14.76 -11.79 -1.99
CA LYS A 88 16.20 -11.89 -2.18
C LYS A 88 16.92 -12.38 -0.93
N ILE A 89 16.62 -11.78 0.23
CA ILE A 89 17.29 -12.11 1.50
C ILE A 89 16.96 -13.54 1.96
N GLN A 90 15.72 -14.00 1.78
CA GLN A 90 15.27 -15.33 2.22
C GLN A 90 15.60 -16.45 1.21
N GLY A 91 16.15 -16.14 0.03
CA GLY A 91 16.40 -17.11 -1.03
C GLY A 91 15.15 -17.61 -1.78
N THR A 92 13.95 -17.28 -1.30
CA THR A 92 12.65 -17.62 -1.93
C THR A 92 12.45 -16.94 -3.30
N ILE A 93 13.33 -16.02 -3.69
CA ILE A 93 13.30 -15.44 -5.04
C ILE A 93 13.48 -16.51 -6.12
N ILE A 94 14.17 -17.61 -5.83
CA ILE A 94 14.32 -18.72 -6.78
C ILE A 94 12.95 -19.36 -7.07
N ASP A 95 12.07 -19.46 -6.07
CA ASP A 95 10.69 -19.95 -6.27
C ASP A 95 9.82 -19.00 -7.09
N LEU A 96 10.17 -17.72 -7.14
CA LEU A 96 9.54 -16.73 -8.03
C LEU A 96 10.08 -16.82 -9.46
N LEU A 97 11.31 -17.31 -9.65
CA LEU A 97 11.98 -17.46 -10.94
C LEU A 97 11.81 -18.86 -11.55
N MET A 98 11.44 -19.87 -10.76
CA MET A 98 11.18 -21.24 -11.22
C MET A 98 10.00 -21.36 -12.19
N PRO A 99 8.85 -20.68 -11.98
CA PRO A 99 7.79 -20.66 -12.97
C PRO A 99 8.25 -19.89 -14.21
N PRO A 100 7.85 -20.31 -15.43
CA PRO A 100 8.12 -19.58 -16.66
C PRO A 100 7.25 -18.31 -16.74
N LEU A 101 7.59 -17.31 -15.91
CA LEU A 101 6.97 -15.98 -15.87
C LEU A 101 7.91 -14.99 -16.55
N SER A 102 7.35 -14.15 -17.41
CA SER A 102 8.07 -13.00 -17.97
C SER A 102 8.39 -11.98 -16.86
N PRO A 103 9.53 -11.26 -16.93
CA PRO A 103 9.85 -10.18 -15.99
C PRO A 103 8.72 -9.14 -15.87
N GLY A 104 8.02 -8.86 -16.98
CA GLY A 104 6.89 -7.92 -16.98
C GLY A 104 5.67 -8.44 -16.20
N GLU A 105 5.43 -9.75 -16.20
CA GLU A 105 4.32 -10.36 -15.46
C GLU A 105 4.59 -10.37 -13.95
N LEU A 106 5.85 -10.62 -13.59
CA LEU A 106 6.30 -10.58 -12.20
C LEU A 106 6.18 -9.16 -11.63
N MET A 107 6.62 -8.14 -12.38
CA MET A 107 6.44 -6.74 -11.99
C MET A 107 4.96 -6.37 -11.87
N ALA A 108 4.13 -6.73 -12.86
CA ALA A 108 2.69 -6.42 -12.83
C ALA A 108 1.98 -7.07 -11.64
N GLY A 109 2.32 -8.31 -11.27
CA GLY A 109 1.76 -9.00 -10.11
C GLY A 109 2.13 -8.34 -8.78
N ILE A 110 3.40 -7.95 -8.60
CA ILE A 110 3.87 -7.29 -7.37
C ILE A 110 3.28 -5.87 -7.26
N VAL A 111 3.28 -5.11 -8.34
CA VAL A 111 2.69 -3.75 -8.38
C VAL A 111 1.19 -3.82 -8.12
N GLY A 112 0.47 -4.75 -8.76
CA GLY A 112 -0.95 -4.95 -8.51
C GLY A 112 -1.25 -5.25 -7.05
N ALA A 113 -0.47 -6.15 -6.42
CA ALA A 113 -0.65 -6.47 -5.00
C ALA A 113 -0.34 -5.28 -4.08
N ALA A 114 0.68 -4.47 -4.41
CA ALA A 114 1.00 -3.24 -3.68
C ALA A 114 -0.10 -2.18 -3.78
N VAL A 115 -0.69 -2.00 -4.96
CA VAL A 115 -1.83 -1.09 -5.18
C VAL A 115 -3.04 -1.55 -4.36
N THR A 116 -3.40 -2.83 -4.41
CA THR A 116 -4.54 -3.37 -3.66
C THR A 116 -4.38 -3.15 -2.16
N ARG A 117 -3.17 -3.36 -1.62
CA ARG A 117 -2.88 -3.07 -0.22
C ARG A 117 -3.01 -1.58 0.08
N ALA A 118 -2.42 -0.71 -0.74
CA ALA A 118 -2.47 0.73 -0.53
C ALA A 118 -3.91 1.26 -0.54
N VAL A 119 -4.75 0.76 -1.45
CA VAL A 119 -6.19 1.05 -1.48
C VAL A 119 -6.88 0.57 -0.21
N ALA A 120 -6.60 -0.64 0.27
CA ALA A 120 -7.17 -1.14 1.52
C ALA A 120 -6.80 -0.26 2.73
N VAL A 121 -5.54 0.19 2.82
CA VAL A 121 -5.10 1.15 3.87
C VAL A 121 -5.82 2.47 3.71
N GLY A 122 -5.85 3.03 2.50
CA GLY A 122 -6.54 4.30 2.20
C GLY A 122 -8.02 4.27 2.57
N CYS A 123 -8.74 3.22 2.19
CA CYS A 123 -10.14 3.02 2.56
C CYS A 123 -10.32 2.88 4.08
N THR A 124 -9.40 2.19 4.77
CA THR A 124 -9.47 2.04 6.24
C THR A 124 -9.29 3.40 6.93
N VAL A 125 -8.35 4.22 6.47
CA VAL A 125 -8.13 5.57 7.00
C VAL A 125 -9.30 6.48 6.68
N ALA A 126 -9.81 6.44 5.45
CA ALA A 126 -10.97 7.23 5.03
C ALA A 126 -12.25 6.86 5.78
N LEU A 127 -12.43 5.59 6.18
CA LEU A 127 -13.54 5.16 7.02
C LEU A 127 -13.36 5.53 8.49
N ALA A 128 -12.12 5.70 8.95
CA ALA A 128 -11.81 6.02 10.35
C ALA A 128 -11.81 7.53 10.65
N MET A 129 -11.73 8.37 9.61
CA MET A 129 -11.85 9.83 9.67
C MET A 129 -13.30 10.27 9.55
#